data_AF-A0A3L7T7W8-F1
#
_entry.id   AF-A0A3L7T7W8-F1
#
_cell.length_a   1.000
_cell.length_b   1.000
_cell.length_c   1.000
_cell.angle_alpha   90.00
_cell.angle_beta   90.00
_cell.angle_gamma   90.00
#
_symmetry.space_group_name_H-M   'P 1'
#
loop_
_entity.id
_entity.type
_entity.pdbx_description
1 polymer ?
#
loop_
_entity_poly.entity_id
_entity_poly.type
_entity_poly.pdbx_seq_one_letter_code
_entity_poly.pdbx_strand_id
1 'polypeptide(L)'
;MSQVLLGVRNLSFRIAVFVALAALLVWFLGGSFLARPEVIVHATAMVETSGEGQVEVSLIQIVHPLSSVPSERSIFQIETRRDGGAITRCPTQDILRGATNLVSVTAAAGSGEVWFAGNPSTDLAAWRIYRITADAQCPALMLEVADRLEAERQLARIAAGMPMQTAQQAAAARDSVLRASGGG
;
A
#
# COMPACT_ATOMS: atom_id res chain seq x y z
N MET A 1 -48.60 45.05 -6.42
CA MET A 1 -47.35 44.48 -5.87
C MET A 1 -47.55 43.24 -4.99
N SER A 2 -48.72 43.02 -4.34
CA SER A 2 -48.97 41.84 -3.48
C SER A 2 -49.04 40.49 -4.24
N GLN A 3 -49.48 40.50 -5.51
CA GLN A 3 -49.66 39.28 -6.31
C GLN A 3 -48.33 38.61 -6.76
N VAL A 4 -47.28 39.40 -6.97
CA VAL A 4 -45.93 38.90 -7.32
C VAL A 4 -45.26 38.24 -6.11
N LEU A 5 -45.47 38.79 -4.91
CA LEU A 5 -44.91 38.27 -3.66
C LEU A 5 -45.46 36.88 -3.30
N LEU A 6 -46.73 36.63 -3.58
CA LEU A 6 -47.37 35.31 -3.42
C LEU A 6 -46.86 34.30 -4.45
N GLY A 7 -46.64 34.74 -5.69
CA GLY A 7 -46.08 33.90 -6.77
C GLY A 7 -44.64 33.45 -6.47
N VAL A 8 -43.79 34.38 -6.01
CA VAL A 8 -42.39 34.08 -5.66
C VAL A 8 -42.28 33.14 -4.45
N ARG A 9 -43.14 33.30 -3.43
CA ARG A 9 -43.16 32.43 -2.24
C ARG A 9 -43.57 30.99 -2.56
N ASN A 10 -44.52 30.81 -3.49
CA ASN A 10 -44.91 29.48 -3.95
C ASN A 10 -43.80 28.85 -4.81
N LEU A 11 -43.14 29.64 -5.65
CA LEU A 11 -42.01 29.18 -6.44
C LEU A 11 -40.83 28.73 -5.56
N SER A 12 -40.45 29.51 -4.55
CA SER A 12 -39.35 29.17 -3.64
C SER A 12 -39.65 27.91 -2.83
N PHE A 13 -40.89 27.73 -2.37
CA PHE A 13 -41.31 26.51 -1.70
C PHE A 13 -41.18 25.28 -2.61
N ARG A 14 -41.61 25.39 -3.87
CA ARG A 14 -41.49 24.28 -4.85
C ARG A 14 -40.04 23.92 -5.14
N ILE A 15 -39.16 24.92 -5.30
CA ILE A 15 -37.73 24.69 -5.50
C ILE A 15 -37.13 24.01 -4.27
N ALA A 16 -37.44 24.47 -3.06
CA ALA A 16 -36.94 23.88 -1.83
C ALA A 16 -37.37 22.41 -1.69
N VAL A 17 -38.64 22.10 -1.97
CA VAL A 17 -39.16 20.73 -1.97
C VAL A 17 -38.46 19.87 -3.03
N PHE A 18 -38.25 20.41 -4.23
CA PHE A 18 -37.55 19.70 -5.30
C PHE A 18 -36.09 19.38 -4.92
N VAL A 19 -35.36 20.34 -4.34
CA VAL A 19 -33.98 20.15 -3.86
C VAL A 19 -33.94 19.13 -2.72
N ALA A 20 -34.88 19.20 -1.78
CA ALA A 20 -34.96 18.24 -0.67
C ALA A 20 -35.24 16.82 -1.16
N LEU A 21 -36.18 16.65 -2.11
CA LEU A 21 -36.47 15.36 -2.73
C LEU A 21 -35.28 14.83 -3.54
N ALA A 22 -34.58 15.68 -4.28
CA ALA A 22 -33.38 15.30 -5.02
C ALA A 22 -32.25 14.85 -4.08
N ALA A 23 -32.03 15.57 -2.97
CA ALA A 23 -31.05 15.18 -1.96
C ALA A 23 -31.41 13.85 -1.28
N LEU A 24 -32.69 13.63 -0.96
CA LEU A 24 -33.19 12.37 -0.44
C LEU A 24 -33.06 11.23 -1.45
N LEU A 25 -33.33 11.48 -2.73
CA LEU A 25 -33.16 10.49 -3.80
C LEU A 25 -31.70 10.09 -3.94
N VAL A 26 -30.78 11.05 -4.00
CA VAL A 26 -29.33 10.80 -4.04
C VAL A 26 -28.91 9.98 -2.82
N TRP A 27 -29.37 10.35 -1.63
CA TRP A 27 -29.08 9.60 -0.41
C TRP A 27 -29.65 8.17 -0.43
N PHE A 28 -30.89 7.99 -0.91
CA PHE A 28 -31.58 6.70 -1.00
C PHE A 28 -30.98 5.78 -2.08
N LEU A 29 -30.48 6.34 -3.18
CA LEU A 29 -29.75 5.64 -4.25
C LEU A 29 -28.32 5.21 -3.81
N GLY A 30 -27.96 5.36 -2.54
CA GLY A 30 -26.62 5.02 -2.03
C GLY A 30 -25.58 6.11 -2.27
N GLY A 31 -26.00 7.31 -2.69
CA GLY A 31 -25.18 8.51 -2.73
C GLY A 31 -24.81 8.94 -1.32
N SER A 32 -23.75 8.37 -0.80
CA SER A 32 -23.05 8.93 0.33
C SER A 32 -22.32 10.21 -0.14
N PHE A 33 -22.67 11.36 0.42
CA PHE A 33 -21.93 12.62 0.21
C PHE A 33 -20.47 12.55 0.71
N LEU A 34 -20.10 11.44 1.35
CA LEU A 34 -18.77 11.06 1.77
C LEU A 34 -18.37 9.84 0.97
N ALA A 35 -17.86 10.06 -0.24
CA ALA A 35 -17.30 8.97 -1.03
C ALA A 35 -16.22 8.27 -0.19
N ARG A 36 -16.41 6.97 0.04
CA ARG A 36 -15.49 6.18 0.87
C ARG A 36 -14.27 5.81 0.02
N PRO A 37 -13.06 5.82 0.59
CA PRO A 37 -11.91 5.27 -0.09
C PRO A 37 -12.16 3.78 -0.38
N GLU A 38 -11.89 3.38 -1.61
CA GLU A 38 -11.94 1.99 -2.03
C GLU A 38 -10.64 1.31 -1.59
N VAL A 39 -10.76 0.16 -0.93
CA VAL A 39 -9.61 -0.64 -0.50
C VAL A 39 -9.54 -1.89 -1.35
N ILE A 40 -8.49 -1.99 -2.15
CA ILE A 40 -8.24 -3.11 -3.06
C ILE A 40 -7.10 -3.93 -2.46
N VAL A 41 -7.31 -5.22 -2.25
CA VAL A 41 -6.22 -6.13 -1.84
C VAL A 41 -5.35 -6.40 -3.06
N HIS A 42 -4.11 -5.93 -3.03
CA HIS A 42 -3.17 -6.01 -4.15
C HIS A 42 -2.41 -7.34 -4.16
N ALA A 43 -1.92 -7.77 -2.99
CA ALA A 43 -1.22 -9.04 -2.83
C ALA A 43 -1.40 -9.55 -1.40
N THR A 44 -1.39 -10.87 -1.22
CA THR A 44 -1.44 -11.52 0.09
C THR A 44 -0.36 -12.59 0.19
N ALA A 45 0.22 -12.74 1.38
CA ALA A 45 1.21 -13.76 1.68
C ALA A 45 0.89 -14.36 3.06
N MET A 46 0.92 -15.68 3.15
CA MET A 46 0.76 -16.41 4.41
C MET A 46 2.14 -16.80 4.94
N VAL A 47 2.40 -16.52 6.21
CA VAL A 47 3.64 -16.91 6.89
C VAL A 47 3.35 -17.62 8.21
N GLU A 48 4.14 -18.64 8.51
CA GLU A 48 4.06 -19.38 9.76
C GLU A 48 4.85 -18.65 10.86
N THR A 49 4.26 -18.60 12.05
CA THR A 49 4.90 -18.10 13.27
C THR A 49 5.72 -19.20 13.94
N SER A 50 6.66 -18.83 14.81
CA SER A 50 7.51 -19.79 15.52
C SER A 50 6.76 -20.70 16.52
N GLY A 51 5.46 -20.50 16.75
CA GLY A 51 4.69 -21.14 17.82
C GLY A 51 3.34 -21.73 17.41
N GLU A 52 3.23 -22.28 16.19
CA GLU A 52 2.00 -22.91 15.65
C GLU A 52 0.82 -21.93 15.39
N GLY A 53 1.10 -20.83 14.68
CA GLY A 53 0.08 -19.89 14.19
C GLY A 53 0.43 -19.36 12.80
N GLN A 54 -0.57 -18.87 12.06
CA GLN A 54 -0.38 -18.28 10.74
C GLN A 54 -0.68 -16.79 10.77
N VAL A 55 0.14 -16.03 10.04
CA VAL A 55 -0.07 -14.60 9.82
C VAL A 55 -0.24 -14.35 8.33
N GLU A 56 -1.40 -13.80 7.99
CA GLU A 56 -1.69 -13.26 6.67
C GLU A 56 -1.17 -11.82 6.62
N VAL A 57 -0.26 -11.57 5.68
CA VAL A 57 0.24 -10.24 5.35
C VAL A 57 -0.37 -9.82 4.03
N SER A 58 -1.10 -8.72 4.03
CA SER A 58 -1.80 -8.18 2.87
C SER A 58 -1.25 -6.82 2.51
N LEU A 59 -0.83 -6.66 1.26
CA LEU A 59 -0.57 -5.37 0.65
C LEU A 59 -1.87 -4.84 0.07
N ILE A 60 -2.37 -3.74 0.63
CA ILE A 60 -3.59 -3.09 0.16
C ILE A 60 -3.27 -1.80 -0.59
N GLN A 61 -4.05 -1.53 -1.63
CA GLN A 61 -4.08 -0.28 -2.35
C GLN A 61 -5.34 0.48 -1.93
N ILE A 62 -5.16 1.69 -1.40
CA ILE A 62 -6.25 2.59 -1.01
C ILE A 62 -6.41 3.61 -2.12
N VAL A 63 -7.55 3.58 -2.81
CA VAL A 63 -7.92 4.50 -3.88
C VAL A 63 -8.91 5.52 -3.32
N HIS A 64 -8.50 6.78 -3.29
CA HIS A 64 -9.38 7.88 -2.87
C HIS A 64 -10.33 8.28 -4.01
N PRO A 65 -11.57 8.68 -3.70
CA PRO A 65 -12.58 9.00 -4.70
C PRO A 65 -12.26 10.28 -5.48
N LEU A 66 -12.73 10.36 -6.74
CA LEU A 66 -12.46 11.44 -7.70
C LEU A 66 -12.82 12.88 -7.26
N SER A 67 -13.59 13.04 -6.18
CA SER A 67 -13.86 14.34 -5.56
C SER A 67 -12.68 14.88 -4.74
N SER A 68 -11.66 14.06 -4.49
CA SER A 68 -10.41 14.52 -3.92
C SER A 68 -9.45 14.98 -5.01
N VAL A 69 -8.62 15.98 -4.67
CA VAL A 69 -7.69 16.66 -5.59
C VAL A 69 -6.85 15.62 -6.36
N PRO A 70 -6.52 15.80 -7.65
CA PRO A 70 -5.73 14.84 -8.46
C PRO A 70 -4.36 14.43 -7.87
N SER A 71 -3.93 15.04 -6.77
CA SER A 71 -2.77 14.68 -5.95
C SER A 71 -3.00 13.50 -4.98
N GLU A 72 -4.23 13.04 -4.78
CA GLU A 72 -4.55 11.84 -3.97
C GLU A 72 -4.50 10.56 -4.82
N ARG A 73 -3.33 10.31 -5.41
CA ARG A 73 -2.99 9.04 -6.07
C ARG A 73 -3.14 7.88 -5.08
N SER A 74 -3.54 6.72 -5.58
CA SER A 74 -3.65 5.49 -4.79
C SER A 74 -2.41 5.27 -3.93
N ILE A 75 -2.59 4.97 -2.65
CA ILE A 75 -1.51 4.67 -1.72
C ILE A 75 -1.47 3.18 -1.39
N PHE A 76 -0.31 2.68 -1.04
CA PHE A 76 -0.15 1.28 -0.61
C PHE A 76 0.17 1.22 0.89
N GLN A 77 -0.43 0.24 1.57
CA GLN A 77 -0.24 -0.03 3.00
C GLN A 77 -0.20 -1.54 3.26
N ILE A 78 0.41 -1.93 4.38
CA ILE A 78 0.43 -3.32 4.85
C ILE A 78 -0.61 -3.49 5.94
N GLU A 79 -1.38 -4.56 5.79
CA GLU A 79 -2.27 -5.11 6.79
C GLU A 79 -1.74 -6.47 7.23
N THR A 80 -1.82 -6.74 8.53
CA THR A 80 -1.55 -8.05 9.09
C THR A 80 -2.79 -8.61 9.74
N ARG A 81 -3.02 -9.92 9.57
CA ARG A 81 -4.08 -10.66 10.25
C ARG A 81 -3.50 -11.95 10.80
N ARG A 82 -3.60 -12.13 12.12
CA ARG A 82 -3.11 -13.32 12.81
C ARG A 82 -4.26 -14.29 13.05
N ASP A 83 -4.10 -15.55 12.64
CA ASP A 83 -5.03 -16.67 12.89
C ASP A 83 -6.51 -16.35 12.59
N GLY A 84 -6.77 -15.64 11.50
CA GLY A 84 -8.14 -15.23 11.12
C GLY A 84 -8.77 -14.17 12.03
N GLY A 85 -8.00 -13.57 12.94
CA GLY A 85 -8.42 -12.52 13.87
C GLY A 85 -8.61 -11.15 13.22
N ALA A 86 -8.46 -10.10 14.04
CA ALA A 86 -8.64 -8.73 13.58
C ALA A 86 -7.54 -8.29 12.61
N ILE A 87 -7.93 -7.53 11.59
CA ILE A 87 -6.98 -6.85 10.71
C ILE A 87 -6.30 -5.75 11.52
N THR A 88 -4.98 -5.74 11.46
CA THR A 88 -4.14 -4.76 12.13
C THR A 88 -3.35 -3.99 11.08
N ARG A 89 -3.44 -2.65 11.13
CA ARG A 89 -2.62 -1.75 10.31
C ARG A 89 -1.46 -1.24 11.13
N CYS A 90 -0.30 -1.12 10.50
CA CYS A 90 0.86 -0.52 11.14
C CYS A 90 0.70 1.02 11.16
N PRO A 91 0.66 1.66 12.34
CA PRO A 91 0.50 3.11 12.44
C PRO A 91 1.77 3.88 12.07
N THR A 92 2.94 3.22 12.17
CA THR A 92 4.25 3.83 11.88
C THR A 92 4.75 3.54 10.47
N GLN A 93 3.94 2.91 9.62
CA GLN A 93 4.33 2.62 8.24
C GLN A 93 4.34 3.91 7.40
N ASP A 94 5.38 4.05 6.58
CA ASP A 94 5.43 5.08 5.54
C ASP A 94 4.23 4.94 4.57
N ILE A 95 3.67 6.06 4.14
CA ILE A 95 2.68 6.07 3.06
C ILE A 95 3.43 5.80 1.75
N LEU A 96 3.04 4.74 1.03
CA LEU A 96 3.73 4.33 -0.20
C LEU A 96 2.93 4.78 -1.43
N ARG A 97 3.60 5.36 -2.43
CA ARG A 97 3.01 5.73 -3.73
C ARG A 97 3.09 4.63 -4.77
N GLY A 98 3.99 3.67 -4.55
CA GLY A 98 4.14 2.46 -5.33
C GLY A 98 4.66 1.35 -4.44
N ALA A 99 4.32 0.12 -4.77
CA ALA A 99 4.80 -1.07 -4.09
C ALA A 99 5.06 -2.20 -5.10
N THR A 100 5.96 -3.11 -4.75
CA THR A 100 6.17 -4.38 -5.47
C THR A 100 5.23 -5.46 -4.92
N ASN A 101 5.21 -6.61 -5.58
CA ASN A 101 4.58 -7.81 -5.03
C ASN A 101 5.27 -8.24 -3.72
N LEU A 102 4.52 -8.97 -2.89
CA LEU A 102 5.03 -9.61 -1.69
C LEU A 102 5.88 -10.83 -2.05
N VAL A 103 6.96 -11.02 -1.30
CA VAL A 103 7.85 -12.17 -1.38
C VAL A 103 7.89 -12.82 0.00
N SER A 104 7.35 -14.04 0.13
CA SER A 104 7.46 -14.82 1.36
C SER A 104 8.69 -15.71 1.33
N VAL A 105 9.40 -15.76 2.44
CA VAL A 105 10.56 -16.64 2.66
C VAL A 105 10.49 -17.21 4.07
N THR A 106 11.09 -18.38 4.28
CA THR A 106 11.27 -18.92 5.63
C THR A 106 12.64 -18.49 6.13
N ALA A 107 12.68 -17.76 7.25
CA ALA A 107 13.94 -17.36 7.87
C ALA A 107 14.73 -18.58 8.35
N ALA A 108 16.04 -18.40 8.51
CA ALA A 108 16.93 -19.42 9.07
C ALA A 108 16.51 -19.87 10.49
N ALA A 109 15.79 -19.01 11.23
CA ALA A 109 15.22 -19.33 12.54
C ALA A 109 13.92 -20.16 12.49
N GLY A 110 13.43 -20.51 11.30
CA GLY A 110 12.22 -21.31 11.09
C GLY A 110 10.92 -20.51 11.03
N SER A 111 10.93 -19.22 11.36
CA SER A 111 9.77 -18.34 11.22
C SER A 111 9.64 -17.78 9.80
N GLY A 112 8.42 -17.60 9.32
CA GLY A 112 8.16 -16.97 8.02
C GLY A 112 8.39 -15.45 8.07
N GLU A 113 8.95 -14.93 6.98
CA GLU A 113 9.13 -13.50 6.73
C GLU A 113 8.50 -13.11 5.39
N VAL A 114 7.92 -11.93 5.33
CA VAL A 114 7.44 -11.32 4.09
C VAL A 114 8.27 -10.09 3.78
N TRP A 115 8.65 -9.97 2.53
CA TRP A 115 9.47 -8.89 2.00
C TRP A 115 8.73 -8.20 0.87
N PHE A 116 8.91 -6.89 0.78
CA PHE A 116 8.39 -6.09 -0.31
C PHE A 116 9.19 -4.80 -0.42
N ALA A 117 9.06 -4.09 -1.54
CA ALA A 117 9.63 -2.78 -1.70
C ALA A 117 8.54 -1.74 -1.98
N GLY A 118 8.76 -0.52 -1.51
CA GLY A 118 7.85 0.60 -1.69
C GLY A 118 8.57 1.90 -1.99
N ASN A 119 7.91 2.78 -2.74
CA ASN A 119 8.34 4.16 -2.96
C ASN A 119 7.61 5.07 -1.96
N PRO A 120 8.29 5.61 -0.94
CA PRO A 120 7.65 6.41 0.08
C PRO A 120 7.17 7.74 -0.51
N SER A 121 6.02 8.22 -0.05
CA SER A 121 5.44 9.49 -0.53
C SER A 121 6.26 10.71 -0.14
N THR A 122 7.13 10.57 0.86
CA THR A 122 8.02 11.61 1.37
C THR A 122 9.31 11.75 0.58
N ASP A 123 9.74 10.69 -0.12
CA ASP A 123 10.93 10.69 -0.96
C ASP A 123 10.71 9.83 -2.21
N LEU A 124 10.30 10.49 -3.29
CA LEU A 124 9.97 9.83 -4.55
C LEU A 124 11.22 9.37 -5.32
N ALA A 125 12.41 9.83 -4.95
CA ALA A 125 13.65 9.49 -5.64
C ALA A 125 14.24 8.15 -5.17
N ALA A 126 13.75 7.61 -4.04
CA ALA A 126 14.26 6.38 -3.45
C ALA A 126 13.20 5.28 -3.40
N TRP A 127 13.66 4.04 -3.42
CA TRP A 127 12.86 2.86 -3.12
C TRP A 127 13.36 2.22 -1.84
N ARG A 128 12.44 1.77 -1.00
CA ARG A 128 12.74 1.19 0.31
C ARG A 128 12.30 -0.26 0.34
N ILE A 129 13.19 -1.14 0.76
CA ILE A 129 12.92 -2.56 0.98
C ILE A 129 12.55 -2.75 2.43
N TYR A 130 11.40 -3.37 2.65
CA TYR A 130 10.82 -3.64 3.93
C TYR A 130 10.75 -5.14 4.19
N ARG A 131 10.88 -5.50 5.46
CA ARG A 131 10.69 -6.86 5.97
C ARG A 131 9.66 -6.85 7.08
N ILE A 132 8.73 -7.79 7.04
CA ILE A 132 7.83 -8.08 8.15
C ILE A 132 7.98 -9.54 8.55
N THR A 133 8.31 -9.76 9.82
CA THR A 133 8.37 -11.12 10.38
C THR A 133 6.97 -11.52 10.84
N ALA A 134 6.70 -12.82 10.94
CA ALA A 134 5.40 -13.32 11.42
C ALA A 134 5.04 -12.78 12.83
N ASP A 135 6.04 -12.42 13.65
CA ASP A 135 5.85 -11.87 14.99
C ASP A 135 5.79 -10.33 15.07
N ALA A 136 6.03 -9.64 13.95
CA ALA A 136 6.01 -8.19 13.88
C ALA A 136 4.67 -7.66 13.37
N GLN A 137 4.14 -6.64 14.03
CA GLN A 137 2.96 -5.90 13.58
C GLN A 137 3.28 -4.90 12.46
N CYS A 138 4.54 -4.44 12.40
CA CYS A 138 4.98 -3.38 11.51
C CYS A 138 6.16 -3.83 10.63
N PRO A 139 6.20 -3.42 9.35
CA PRO A 139 7.36 -3.65 8.52
C PRO A 139 8.56 -2.84 9.01
N ALA A 140 9.72 -3.50 9.08
CA ALA A 140 11.01 -2.89 9.33
C ALA A 140 11.67 -2.47 8.01
N LEU A 141 12.21 -1.26 7.95
CA LEU A 141 13.06 -0.81 6.84
C LEU A 141 14.39 -1.55 6.89
N MET A 142 14.77 -2.18 5.77
CA MET A 142 15.99 -2.97 5.67
C MET A 142 17.07 -2.31 4.81
N LEU A 143 16.66 -1.73 3.68
CA LEU A 143 17.58 -1.13 2.73
C LEU A 143 16.86 -0.06 1.91
N GLU A 144 17.57 1.03 1.62
CA GLU A 144 17.14 2.02 0.63
C GLU A 144 17.98 1.85 -0.66
N VAL A 145 17.31 1.89 -1.80
CA VAL A 145 17.88 1.69 -3.13
C VAL A 145 17.43 2.79 -4.09
N ALA A 146 18.20 3.01 -5.15
CA ALA A 146 18.00 4.14 -6.05
C ALA A 146 16.73 4.05 -6.88
N ASP A 147 16.30 2.86 -7.28
CA ASP A 147 15.16 2.69 -8.17
C ASP A 147 14.41 1.37 -7.93
N ARG A 148 13.26 1.25 -8.58
CA ARG A 148 12.39 0.07 -8.53
C ARG A 148 13.10 -1.19 -9.01
N LEU A 149 13.88 -1.08 -10.08
CA LEU A 149 14.52 -2.22 -10.71
C LEU A 149 15.55 -2.84 -9.78
N GLU A 150 16.32 -2.01 -9.09
CA GLU A 150 17.27 -2.46 -8.08
C GLU A 150 16.54 -3.07 -6.89
N ALA A 151 15.42 -2.49 -6.46
CA ALA A 151 14.60 -3.09 -5.40
C ALA A 151 14.11 -4.51 -5.77
N GLU A 152 13.59 -4.70 -6.98
CA GLU A 152 13.14 -6.00 -7.49
C GLU A 152 14.29 -7.01 -7.59
N ARG A 153 15.50 -6.57 -7.99
CA ARG A 153 16.69 -7.43 -7.98
C ARG A 153 17.05 -7.91 -6.57
N GLN A 154 17.05 -7.01 -5.60
CA GLN A 154 17.34 -7.37 -4.21
C GLN A 154 16.28 -8.33 -3.65
N LEU A 155 15.01 -8.11 -3.96
CA LEU A 155 13.92 -9.03 -3.59
C LEU A 155 14.08 -10.41 -4.27
N ALA A 156 14.47 -10.46 -5.54
CA ALA A 156 14.75 -11.72 -6.22
C ALA A 156 15.92 -12.49 -5.58
N ARG A 157 16.94 -11.77 -5.07
CA ARG A 157 18.03 -12.38 -4.30
C ARG A 157 17.52 -12.99 -3.00
N ILE A 158 16.69 -12.26 -2.25
CA ILE A 158 16.08 -12.76 -1.02
C ILE A 158 15.24 -14.01 -1.30
N ALA A 159 14.42 -13.99 -2.36
CA ALA A 159 13.64 -15.15 -2.79
C ALA A 159 14.51 -16.38 -3.12
N ALA A 160 15.72 -16.15 -3.62
CA ALA A 160 16.71 -17.19 -3.90
C ALA A 160 17.59 -17.58 -2.68
N GLY A 161 17.30 -17.05 -1.48
CA GLY A 161 18.08 -17.29 -0.27
C GLY A 161 19.45 -16.60 -0.25
N MET A 162 19.71 -15.65 -1.16
CA MET A 162 20.94 -14.88 -1.20
C MET A 162 20.81 -13.61 -0.35
N PRO A 163 21.91 -13.17 0.32
CA PRO A 163 21.88 -11.93 1.08
C PRO A 163 21.72 -10.72 0.16
N MET A 164 21.06 -9.68 0.68
CA MET A 164 21.01 -8.36 0.06
C MET A 164 22.42 -7.82 -0.14
N GLN A 165 22.61 -7.07 -1.22
CA GLN A 165 23.85 -6.40 -1.54
C GLN A 165 23.62 -4.91 -1.62
N THR A 166 24.49 -4.12 -1.00
CA THR A 166 24.53 -2.68 -1.26
C THR A 166 25.09 -2.43 -2.66
N ALA A 167 24.82 -1.27 -3.24
CA ALA A 167 25.35 -0.88 -4.55
C ALA A 167 26.88 -1.02 -4.65
N GLN A 168 27.58 -0.71 -3.55
CA GLN A 168 29.03 -0.83 -3.45
C GLN A 168 29.50 -2.29 -3.44
N GLN A 169 28.78 -3.18 -2.77
CA GLN A 169 29.06 -4.62 -2.75
C GLN A 169 28.79 -5.25 -4.12
N ALA A 170 27.72 -4.84 -4.81
CA ALA A 170 27.41 -5.31 -6.16
C ALA A 170 28.49 -4.90 -7.18
N ALA A 171 28.97 -3.65 -7.11
CA ALA A 171 30.07 -3.17 -7.95
C ALA A 171 31.37 -3.96 -7.70
N ALA A 172 31.73 -4.17 -6.44
CA ALA A 172 32.91 -4.95 -6.07
C ALA A 172 32.82 -6.42 -6.53
N ALA A 173 31.65 -7.04 -6.44
CA ALA A 173 31.43 -8.42 -6.90
C ALA A 173 31.50 -8.53 -8.43
N ARG A 174 31.01 -7.53 -9.18
CA ARG A 174 31.13 -7.50 -10.63
C ARG A 174 32.59 -7.38 -11.07
N ASP A 175 33.33 -6.50 -10.41
CA ASP A 175 34.76 -6.29 -10.67
C ASP A 175 35.60 -7.53 -10.40
N SER A 176 35.27 -8.31 -9.35
CA SER A 176 35.99 -9.56 -9.08
C SER A 176 35.74 -10.62 -10.15
N VAL A 177 34.49 -10.75 -10.64
CA VAL A 177 34.15 -11.68 -11.73
C VAL A 177 34.85 -11.28 -13.03
N LEU A 178 34.84 -9.99 -13.39
CA LEU A 178 35.49 -9.52 -14.61
C LEU A 178 37.01 -9.73 -14.60
N ARG A 179 37.66 -9.54 -13.44
CA ARG A 179 39.09 -9.87 -13.28
C ARG A 179 39.35 -11.37 -13.36
N ALA A 180 38.46 -12.20 -12.79
CA ALA A 180 38.59 -13.66 -12.86
C ALA A 180 38.37 -14.20 -14.29
N SER A 181 37.48 -13.60 -15.08
CA SER A 181 37.22 -14.02 -16.47
C SER A 181 38.22 -13.47 -17.49
N GLY A 182 38.92 -12.38 -17.17
CA GLY A 182 39.89 -11.73 -18.07
C GLY A 182 41.34 -12.26 -17.95
N GLY A 183 41.58 -13.26 -17.10
CA GLY A 183 42.91 -13.80 -16.80
C GLY A 183 43.19 -15.21 -17.32
N GLY A 184 42.41 -15.69 -18.30
CA GLY A 184 42.58 -17.01 -18.94
C GLY A 184 43.23 -16.92 -20.31
#